data_AF-A0A7Y2K6C4-F1
#
_entry.id   AF-A0A7Y2K6C4-F1
#
_cell.length_a   1.000
_cell.length_b   1.000
_cell.length_c   1.000
_cell.angle_alpha   90.00
_cell.angle_beta   90.00
_cell.angle_gamma   90.00
#
_symmetry.space_group_name_H-M   'P 1'
#
loop_
_entity.id
_entity.type
_entity.pdbx_description
1 polymer ?
#
loop_
_entity_poly.entity_id
_entity_poly.type
_entity_poly.pdbx_seq_one_letter_code
_entity_poly.pdbx_strand_id
1 'polypeptide(L)'
;VNANEIKNAWNNFAGEPQKLNLPLSPKKPIHYLEEENFPQPKYQRNLENGMAVAVGRLRDDPLFDFKFVILSHNTVRGAAGGAILCAELMKEKGYI
;
A
#
# COMPACT_ATOMS: atom_id res chain seq x y z
N VAL A 1 5.83 4.56 20.19
CA VAL A 1 4.95 4.44 19.01
C VAL A 1 3.61 3.87 19.48
N ASN A 2 2.50 4.53 19.21
CA ASN A 2 1.16 4.02 19.51
C ASN A 2 0.38 3.69 18.22
N ALA A 3 -0.74 2.99 18.33
CA ALA A 3 -1.54 2.56 17.18
C ALA A 3 -2.00 3.73 16.29
N ASN A 4 -2.33 4.90 16.86
CA ASN A 4 -2.73 6.08 16.09
C ASN A 4 -1.57 6.67 15.29
N GLU A 5 -0.36 6.69 15.86
CA GLU A 5 0.85 7.11 15.14
C GLU A 5 1.13 6.19 13.94
N ILE A 6 0.96 4.88 14.10
CA ILE A 6 1.12 3.91 13.01
C ILE A 6 0.08 4.14 11.91
N LYS A 7 -1.20 4.25 12.28
CA LYS A 7 -2.29 4.55 11.33
C LYS A 7 -2.05 5.86 10.59
N ASN A 8 -1.57 6.89 11.29
CA ASN A 8 -1.22 8.17 10.69
C ASN A 8 -0.02 8.05 9.73
N ALA A 9 1.00 7.28 10.08
CA ALA A 9 2.14 7.03 9.19
C ALA A 9 1.71 6.34 7.90
N TRP A 10 0.84 5.33 7.98
CA TRP A 10 0.28 4.65 6.82
C TRP A 10 -0.61 5.56 5.97
N ASN A 11 -1.52 6.30 6.60
CA ASN A 11 -2.46 7.18 5.91
C ASN A 11 -1.77 8.32 5.15
N ASN A 12 -0.63 8.79 5.64
CA ASN A 12 0.12 9.91 5.07
C ASN A 12 1.34 9.47 4.25
N PHE A 13 1.56 8.16 4.10
CA PHE A 13 2.70 7.67 3.33
C PHE A 13 2.53 8.00 1.84
N ALA A 14 3.51 8.72 1.30
CA ALA A 14 3.65 8.98 -0.13
C ALA A 14 5.11 8.76 -0.55
N GLY A 15 5.30 7.85 -1.50
CA GLY A 15 6.58 7.62 -2.15
C GLY A 15 6.81 8.59 -3.30
N GLU A 16 7.93 8.41 -3.97
CA GLU A 16 8.29 9.20 -5.15
C GLU A 16 7.30 9.06 -6.32
N PRO A 17 6.74 7.87 -6.64
CA PRO A 17 5.71 7.76 -7.68
C PRO A 17 4.48 8.65 -7.43
N GLN A 18 4.08 8.83 -6.17
CA GLN A 18 2.97 9.71 -5.80
C GLN A 18 3.34 11.17 -5.99
N LYS A 19 4.55 11.57 -5.57
CA LYS A 19 5.04 12.95 -5.69
C LYS A 19 5.19 13.39 -7.15
N LEU A 20 5.60 12.47 -8.02
CA LEU A 20 5.73 12.69 -9.46
C LEU A 20 4.40 12.49 -10.22
N ASN A 21 3.32 12.10 -9.54
CA ASN A 21 2.02 11.79 -10.15
C ASN A 21 2.13 10.81 -11.34
N LEU A 22 2.93 9.75 -11.19
CA LEU A 22 3.14 8.79 -12.27
C LEU A 22 1.82 8.11 -12.68
N PRO A 23 1.63 7.77 -13.96
CA PRO A 23 0.33 7.30 -14.47
C PRO A 23 -0.24 6.10 -13.74
N LEU A 24 0.57 5.09 -13.42
CA LEU A 24 0.13 3.88 -12.73
C LEU A 24 0.22 3.99 -11.20
N SER A 25 0.72 5.12 -10.68
CA SER A 25 0.88 5.32 -9.24
C SER A 25 -0.48 5.37 -8.54
N PRO A 26 -0.68 4.60 -7.45
CA PRO A 26 -1.86 4.81 -6.60
C PRO A 26 -1.75 6.17 -5.92
N LYS A 27 -2.87 6.88 -5.77
CA LYS A 27 -2.98 8.14 -5.03
C LYS A 27 -2.67 7.93 -3.55
N LYS A 28 -3.19 6.85 -2.96
CA LYS A 28 -2.95 6.47 -1.56
C LYS A 28 -2.39 5.03 -1.54
N PRO A 29 -1.06 4.86 -1.39
CA PRO A 29 -0.43 3.54 -1.49
C PRO A 29 -0.89 2.54 -0.42
N ILE A 30 -1.24 3.04 0.77
CA ILE A 30 -1.64 2.23 1.92
C ILE A 30 -3.02 2.67 2.39
N HIS A 31 -3.98 1.76 2.35
CA HIS A 31 -5.33 1.97 2.90
C HIS A 31 -5.46 1.18 4.20
N TYR A 32 -5.55 1.89 5.33
CA TYR A 32 -5.93 1.26 6.59
C TYR A 32 -7.46 1.12 6.67
N LEU A 33 -7.93 -0.07 7.03
CA LEU A 33 -9.34 -0.44 7.17
C LEU A 33 -9.64 -0.66 8.65
N GLU A 34 -10.65 0.03 9.17
CA GLU A 34 -11.00 0.00 10.60
C GLU A 34 -11.84 -1.24 10.95
N GLU A 35 -12.51 -1.84 9.97
CA GLU A 35 -13.35 -3.01 10.18
C GLU A 35 -12.52 -4.24 10.59
N GLU A 36 -12.93 -4.89 11.67
CA GLU A 36 -12.18 -5.99 12.30
C GLU A 36 -11.92 -7.19 11.37
N ASN A 37 -12.82 -7.43 10.42
CA ASN A 37 -12.75 -8.54 9.48
C ASN A 37 -12.03 -8.18 8.16
N PHE A 38 -11.50 -6.97 8.02
CA PHE A 38 -10.74 -6.54 6.85
C PHE A 38 -9.22 -6.52 7.11
N PRO A 39 -8.38 -6.72 6.09
CA PRO A 39 -8.70 -6.89 4.68
C PRO A 39 -9.11 -8.32 4.31
N GLN A 40 -9.85 -8.44 3.20
CA GLN A 40 -10.28 -9.70 2.60
C GLN A 40 -9.94 -9.73 1.09
N PRO A 41 -9.30 -10.82 0.59
CA PRO A 41 -8.86 -10.90 -0.80
C PRO A 41 -9.94 -10.59 -1.85
N LYS A 42 -11.17 -11.06 -1.62
CA LYS A 42 -12.28 -10.87 -2.56
C LYS A 42 -12.67 -9.39 -2.72
N TYR A 43 -12.59 -8.62 -1.64
CA TYR A 43 -13.15 -7.26 -1.59
C TYR A 43 -12.08 -6.20 -1.84
N GLN A 44 -10.87 -6.35 -1.29
CA GLN A 44 -9.86 -5.28 -1.32
C GLN A 44 -8.67 -5.51 -2.27
N ARG A 45 -8.59 -6.64 -2.98
CA ARG A 45 -7.46 -6.86 -3.92
C ARG A 45 -7.36 -5.83 -5.04
N ASN A 46 -8.46 -5.18 -5.43
CA ASN A 46 -8.51 -4.22 -6.53
C ASN A 46 -8.45 -2.75 -6.09
N LEU A 47 -8.11 -2.47 -4.82
CA LEU A 47 -7.94 -1.09 -4.36
C LEU A 47 -6.94 -0.36 -5.25
N GLU A 48 -7.36 0.80 -5.75
CA GLU A 48 -6.60 1.62 -6.70
C GLU A 48 -6.06 0.80 -7.87
N ASN A 49 -6.96 0.07 -8.55
CA ASN A 49 -6.63 -0.81 -9.68
C ASN A 49 -5.64 -1.93 -9.30
N GLY A 50 -5.60 -2.32 -8.02
CA GLY A 50 -4.68 -3.34 -7.51
C GLY A 50 -3.27 -2.84 -7.25
N MET A 51 -3.03 -1.53 -7.32
CA MET A 51 -1.72 -0.91 -7.04
C MET A 51 -1.55 -0.46 -5.59
N ALA A 52 -2.63 -0.34 -4.82
CA ALA A 52 -2.55 -0.07 -3.39
C ALA A 52 -2.57 -1.37 -2.55
N VAL A 53 -2.09 -1.26 -1.31
CA VAL A 53 -2.21 -2.34 -0.31
C VAL A 53 -3.29 -1.99 0.70
N ALA A 54 -3.98 -3.02 1.19
CA ALA A 54 -4.99 -2.91 2.22
C ALA A 54 -4.41 -3.42 3.54
N VAL A 55 -4.47 -2.62 4.59
CA VAL A 55 -3.95 -2.95 5.93
C VAL A 55 -5.10 -2.89 6.92
N GLY A 56 -5.13 -3.80 7.89
CA GLY A 56 -6.17 -3.80 8.91
C GLY A 56 -5.76 -4.61 10.13
N ARG A 57 -6.64 -4.62 11.14
CA ARG A 57 -6.47 -5.43 12.36
C ARG A 57 -5.20 -5.09 13.14
N LEU A 58 -4.78 -3.83 13.11
CA LEU A 58 -3.67 -3.36 13.93
C LEU A 58 -4.02 -3.49 15.41
N ARG A 59 -3.17 -4.19 16.16
CA ARG A 59 -3.33 -4.42 17.60
C ARG A 59 -1.98 -4.73 18.23
N ASP A 60 -1.91 -4.60 19.54
CA ASP A 60 -0.73 -4.97 20.31
C ASP A 60 -0.43 -6.46 20.12
N ASP A 61 0.86 -6.77 20.12
CA ASP A 61 1.33 -8.15 20.14
C ASP A 61 2.00 -8.44 21.49
N PRO A 62 1.82 -9.63 22.09
CA PRO A 62 2.48 -9.94 23.36
C PRO A 62 3.98 -10.27 23.20
N LEU A 63 4.46 -10.52 21.98
CA LEU A 63 5.86 -10.84 21.70
C LEU A 63 6.60 -9.68 21.02
N PHE A 64 5.96 -9.03 20.05
CA PHE A 64 6.45 -7.84 19.36
C PHE A 64 5.69 -6.59 19.84
N ASP A 65 5.93 -5.42 19.24
CA ASP A 65 5.18 -4.21 19.60
C ASP A 65 3.72 -4.28 19.07
N PHE A 66 3.56 -4.64 17.80
CA PHE A 66 2.27 -4.66 17.11
C PHE A 66 2.19 -5.79 16.08
N LYS A 67 0.96 -6.21 15.80
CA LYS A 67 0.62 -7.08 14.66
C LYS A 67 -0.55 -6.53 13.87
N PHE A 68 -0.57 -6.84 12.59
CA PHE A 68 -1.61 -6.42 11.65
C PHE A 68 -1.69 -7.42 10.49
N VAL A 69 -2.68 -7.24 9.63
CA VAL A 69 -2.83 -8.00 8.38
C VAL A 69 -2.66 -7.05 7.20
N ILE A 70 -1.94 -7.49 6.18
CA ILE A 70 -1.76 -6.77 4.93
C ILE A 70 -2.17 -7.64 3.74
N LEU A 71 -2.83 -7.03 2.77
CA LEU A 71 -3.25 -7.64 1.50
C LEU A 71 -2.71 -6.81 0.33
N SER A 72 -2.12 -7.49 -0.64
CA SER A 72 -1.69 -6.91 -1.91
C SER A 72 -2.15 -7.76 -3.08
N HIS A 73 -2.39 -7.14 -4.24
CA HIS A 73 -2.60 -7.89 -5.48
C HIS A 73 -1.24 -8.42 -6.00
N ASN A 74 -1.05 -9.74 -5.97
CA ASN A 74 0.24 -10.34 -6.32
C ASN A 74 0.63 -10.17 -7.79
N THR A 75 -0.32 -10.27 -8.73
CA THR A 75 -0.01 -10.10 -10.17
C THR A 75 0.04 -8.64 -10.63
N VAL A 76 -0.64 -7.72 -9.93
CA VAL A 76 -0.62 -6.29 -10.25
C VAL A 76 0.47 -5.61 -9.45
N ARG A 77 0.22 -5.26 -8.18
CA ARG A 77 1.23 -4.60 -7.34
C ARG A 77 2.51 -5.42 -7.17
N GLY A 78 2.38 -6.74 -7.01
CA GLY A 78 3.52 -7.63 -6.78
C GLY A 78 4.31 -8.04 -8.03
N ALA A 79 3.78 -7.79 -9.24
CA ALA A 79 4.42 -8.21 -10.48
C ALA A 79 4.27 -7.15 -11.59
N ALA A 80 3.30 -7.30 -12.49
CA ALA A 80 3.24 -6.54 -13.74
C ALA A 80 3.08 -5.03 -13.50
N GLY A 81 2.17 -4.64 -12.60
CA GLY A 81 1.96 -3.24 -12.25
C GLY A 81 3.17 -2.64 -11.54
N GLY A 82 3.85 -3.41 -10.68
CA GLY A 82 5.11 -3.01 -10.07
C GLY A 82 6.21 -2.75 -11.10
N ALA A 83 6.36 -3.65 -12.09
CA ALA A 83 7.34 -3.51 -13.16
C ALA A 83 7.08 -2.28 -14.04
N ILE A 84 5.81 -2.03 -14.41
CA ILE A 84 5.43 -0.83 -15.18
C ILE A 84 5.71 0.44 -14.37
N LEU A 85 5.33 0.49 -13.09
CA LEU A 85 5.58 1.65 -12.25
C LEU A 85 7.09 1.93 -12.07
N CYS A 86 7.92 0.89 -11.98
CA CYS A 86 9.37 1.03 -12.00
C CYS A 86 9.86 1.62 -13.33
N ALA A 87 9.34 1.16 -14.48
CA ALA A 87 9.70 1.70 -15.78
C ALA A 87 9.27 3.18 -15.94
N GLU A 88 8.06 3.53 -15.49
CA GLU A 88 7.59 4.93 -15.44
C GLU A 88 8.54 5.80 -14.60
N LEU A 89 8.92 5.32 -13.41
CA LEU A 89 9.85 6.05 -12.54
C LEU A 89 11.24 6.17 -13.17
N MET A 90 11.75 5.12 -13.81
CA MET A 90 13.03 5.16 -14.51
C MET A 90 13.02 6.18 -15.65
N LYS A 91 11.91 6.24 -16.39
CA LYS A 91 11.72 7.20 -17.47
C LYS A 91 11.67 8.64 -16.96
N GLU A 92 10.87 8.89 -15.93
CA GLU A 92 10.72 10.22 -15.33
C GLU A 92 12.06 10.73 -14.74
N LYS A 93 12.90 9.82 -14.23
CA LYS A 93 14.24 10.16 -13.72
C LYS A 93 15.34 10.25 -14.78
N GLY A 94 15.04 9.98 -16.05
CA GLY A 94 16.01 10.04 -17.14
C GLY A 94 17.06 8.93 -17.12
N TYR A 95 16.76 7.77 -16.50
CA TYR A 95 17.63 6.60 -16.61
C TYR A 95 17.46 5.87 -17.95
N ILE A 96 16.32 6.06 -18.62
CA ILE A 96 15.95 5.53 -19.95
C ILE A 96 15.09 6.53 -20.75
#